data_AF-A0A7K0J895-F1
#
_entry.id   AF-A0A7K0J895-F1
#
_cell.length_a   1.000
_cell.length_b   1.000
_cell.length_c   1.000
_cell.angle_alpha   90.00
_cell.angle_beta   90.00
_cell.angle_gamma   90.00
#
_symmetry.space_group_name_H-M   'P 1'
#
loop_
_entity.id
_entity.type
_entity.pdbx_description
1 polymer ?
#
loop_
_entity_poly.entity_id
_entity_poly.type
_entity_poly.pdbx_seq_one_letter_code
_entity_poly.pdbx_strand_id
1 'polypeptide(L)'
;MSRRNSKHSKPRPKASQPEPHIAESQTLPDPELVISHRPDDFFGGQADERQLSLLMGDWRKGRTTRNIRQAIGDAYVLVFSLVVVLAMIISLIVQAQGQASGCTSTGCQTARGLLPWAALCGVLAFALAAARVFGPVLASAAEGFWLMDAPIDRAKFLAKRLRAAVLVSVLGGAVLGALVAALTGAAGKAVVAWTLATALGAGGVVSFAAAEQGAERAWPVKAVEALAGLAGLAVLLGVISTASGWYAVPMSDTNLTAAVAVAGAILLVVTVLLARLRLNRIRRARLMAGGSLASGMQGAAFALDFALIRDILQEREAIERGHVRPTRGRGEGLRALVWRDVQRVMRSPKPLFALIVTAVVPYAVSALGFGALTVPVSALVLVAALVPFFTSLRVLTRSKGLVRCLPFTTSQVISAASVVPAVAAVVWAIAVIPAFHGIGSATSRPWDRAIMYGLVTAAGGLAGAIRWVSAKPADYSSPMVATQAGAMPPGLMFNLIRGFDMVAVITIPVVLGWSPWVSVFIAVVVFGFLRMGGMNQQDLAEMREESQRQLAEARQEARGGKVEKKVIERKRR
;
A
#
# COMPACT_ATOMS: atom_id res chain seq x y z
N MET A 1 65.71 18.39 23.96
CA MET A 1 66.67 17.27 24.12
C MET A 1 65.95 16.12 24.80
N SER A 2 65.29 15.25 24.04
CA SER A 2 65.85 14.00 23.45
C SER A 2 66.27 13.04 24.58
N ARG A 3 65.67 11.86 24.78
CA ARG A 3 65.07 10.91 23.83
C ARG A 3 63.87 10.22 24.48
N ARG A 4 62.68 10.36 23.89
CA ARG A 4 61.63 9.34 23.99
C ARG A 4 61.78 8.50 22.74
N ASN A 5 62.51 7.41 22.85
CA ASN A 5 62.56 6.44 21.77
C ASN A 5 61.34 5.52 21.89
N SER A 6 60.70 5.39 20.74
CA SER A 6 59.53 4.59 20.43
C SER A 6 59.63 3.17 21.01
N LYS A 7 58.56 2.75 21.68
CA LYS A 7 58.14 1.35 21.61
C LYS A 7 56.74 1.32 21.04
N HIS A 8 56.70 1.35 19.70
CA HIS A 8 55.65 0.67 18.97
C HIS A 8 55.66 -0.77 19.45
N SER A 9 54.68 -1.13 20.28
CA SER A 9 54.38 -2.52 20.59
C SER A 9 53.86 -3.16 19.31
N LYS A 10 54.76 -3.76 18.53
CA LYS A 10 54.42 -4.83 17.60
C LYS A 10 53.66 -5.89 18.39
N PRO A 11 52.40 -6.22 18.05
CA PRO A 11 51.79 -7.44 18.56
C PRO A 11 52.60 -8.62 18.04
N ARG A 12 52.99 -9.50 18.97
CA ARG A 12 53.61 -10.80 18.73
C ARG A 12 52.92 -11.54 17.57
N PRO A 13 53.66 -12.30 16.73
CA PRO A 13 53.04 -13.26 15.84
C PRO A 13 52.20 -14.20 16.70
N LYS A 14 50.87 -14.18 16.51
CA LYS A 14 50.02 -15.23 17.03
C LYS A 14 50.51 -16.53 16.40
N ALA A 15 50.89 -17.46 17.26
CA ALA A 15 51.07 -18.86 16.90
C ALA A 15 49.91 -19.26 15.99
N SER A 16 50.26 -19.87 14.86
CA SER A 16 49.33 -20.56 13.97
C SER A 16 48.40 -21.40 14.82
N GLN A 17 47.15 -20.94 14.98
CA GLN A 17 46.10 -21.84 15.39
C GLN A 17 46.01 -22.89 14.27
N PRO A 18 46.08 -24.19 14.61
CA PRO A 18 45.84 -25.22 13.61
C PRO A 18 44.49 -24.93 12.97
N GLU A 19 44.46 -24.94 11.64
CA GLU A 19 43.22 -24.86 10.87
C GLU A 19 42.21 -25.82 11.49
N PRO A 20 40.93 -25.43 11.61
CA PRO A 20 39.91 -26.40 11.95
C PRO A 20 40.05 -27.53 10.94
N HIS A 21 40.30 -28.75 11.44
CA HIS A 21 40.17 -29.95 10.63
C HIS A 21 38.82 -29.87 9.96
N ILE A 22 38.83 -29.53 8.67
CA ILE A 22 37.72 -29.74 7.77
C ILE A 22 37.58 -31.25 7.84
N ALA A 23 36.63 -31.73 8.65
CA ALA A 23 36.15 -33.08 8.53
C ALA A 23 35.85 -33.21 7.04
N GLU A 24 36.62 -34.05 6.35
CA GLU A 24 36.38 -34.38 4.95
C GLU A 24 34.89 -34.63 4.86
N SER A 25 34.19 -33.71 4.20
CA SER A 25 32.85 -33.95 3.76
C SER A 25 33.01 -35.21 2.93
N GLN A 26 32.56 -36.35 3.46
CA GLN A 26 32.35 -37.53 2.66
C GLN A 26 31.50 -37.01 1.51
N THR A 27 32.14 -36.86 0.35
CA THR A 27 31.48 -36.59 -0.91
C THR A 27 30.70 -37.86 -1.16
N LEU A 28 29.52 -37.95 -0.55
CA LEU A 28 28.48 -38.83 -1.03
C LEU A 28 28.40 -38.47 -2.51
N PRO A 29 28.65 -39.42 -3.42
CA PRO A 29 28.50 -39.14 -4.84
C PRO A 29 27.10 -38.55 -4.99
N ASP A 30 27.01 -37.39 -5.66
CA ASP A 30 25.73 -36.84 -6.06
C ASP A 30 24.92 -38.01 -6.62
N PRO A 31 23.68 -38.24 -6.16
CA PRO A 31 22.90 -39.36 -6.65
C PRO A 31 22.85 -39.23 -8.16
N GLU A 32 23.64 -40.05 -8.84
CA GLU A 32 23.65 -40.10 -10.28
C GLU A 32 22.23 -40.54 -10.61
N LEU A 33 21.46 -39.60 -11.15
CA LEU A 33 20.13 -39.86 -11.64
C LEU A 33 20.36 -40.72 -12.87
N VAL A 34 20.53 -42.03 -12.64
CA VAL A 34 20.60 -43.03 -13.69
C VAL A 34 19.21 -43.06 -14.28
N ILE A 35 18.98 -42.18 -15.25
CA ILE A 35 17.83 -42.25 -16.13
C ILE A 35 18.11 -43.46 -17.01
N SER A 36 17.74 -44.64 -16.52
CA SER A 36 17.97 -45.94 -17.15
C SER A 36 17.16 -46.16 -18.44
N HIS A 37 16.50 -45.12 -18.95
CA HIS A 37 15.55 -45.17 -20.05
C HIS A 37 15.87 -44.05 -21.05
N ARG A 38 15.82 -44.34 -22.35
CA ARG A 38 16.06 -43.31 -23.38
C ARG A 38 14.92 -42.29 -23.35
N PRO A 39 15.18 -40.99 -23.59
CA PRO A 39 14.13 -39.97 -23.64
C PRO A 39 12.99 -40.36 -24.58
N ASP A 40 13.33 -41.05 -25.67
CA ASP A 40 12.46 -41.49 -26.74
C ASP A 40 11.35 -42.48 -26.28
N ASP A 41 11.61 -43.23 -25.20
CA ASP A 41 10.69 -44.27 -24.70
C ASP A 41 9.49 -43.67 -23.93
N PHE A 42 9.56 -42.40 -23.51
CA PHE A 42 8.51 -41.72 -22.75
C PHE A 42 7.56 -40.86 -23.61
N PHE A 43 7.88 -40.61 -24.89
CA PHE A 43 7.09 -39.69 -25.73
C PHE A 43 5.76 -40.27 -26.24
N GLY A 44 5.42 -41.51 -25.90
CA GLY A 44 4.14 -42.14 -26.29
C GLY A 44 2.97 -41.88 -25.34
N GLY A 45 3.22 -41.42 -24.10
CA GLY A 45 2.16 -41.20 -23.11
C GLY A 45 1.63 -39.77 -23.15
N GLN A 46 0.31 -39.59 -23.28
CA GLN A 46 -0.30 -38.28 -22.99
C GLN A 46 0.01 -37.92 -21.52
N ALA A 47 0.63 -36.77 -21.29
CA ALA A 47 0.97 -36.32 -19.95
C ALA A 47 -0.32 -36.15 -19.11
N ASP A 48 -0.52 -37.01 -18.10
CA ASP A 48 -1.68 -36.91 -17.21
C ASP A 48 -1.51 -35.75 -16.23
N GLU A 49 -2.49 -34.82 -16.23
CA GLU A 49 -2.49 -33.64 -15.37
C GLU A 49 -2.45 -34.02 -13.88
N ARG A 50 -3.07 -35.14 -13.51
CA ARG A 50 -3.12 -35.58 -12.12
C ARG A 50 -1.74 -36.00 -11.64
N GLN A 51 -1.00 -36.79 -12.43
CA GLN A 51 0.36 -37.22 -12.12
C GLN A 51 1.32 -36.04 -12.01
N LEU A 52 1.28 -35.10 -12.95
CA LEU A 52 2.06 -33.86 -12.87
C LEU A 52 1.78 -33.07 -11.58
N SER A 53 0.50 -32.96 -11.19
CA SER A 53 0.14 -32.26 -9.96
C SER A 53 0.63 -32.95 -8.68
N LEU A 54 0.71 -34.29 -8.69
CA LEU A 54 1.25 -35.07 -7.58
C LEU A 54 2.77 -34.92 -7.51
N LEU A 55 3.48 -35.05 -8.64
CA LEU A 55 4.92 -34.83 -8.75
C LEU A 55 5.33 -33.45 -8.26
N MET A 56 4.60 -32.40 -8.67
CA MET A 56 4.81 -31.05 -8.15
C MET A 56 4.62 -30.96 -6.63
N GLY A 57 3.63 -31.68 -6.11
CA GLY A 57 3.37 -31.77 -4.67
C GLY A 57 4.54 -32.42 -3.93
N ASP A 58 5.06 -33.53 -4.45
CA ASP A 58 6.15 -34.27 -3.84
C ASP A 58 7.47 -33.48 -3.88
N TRP A 59 7.77 -32.82 -5.00
CA TRP A 59 8.91 -31.90 -5.09
C TRP A 59 8.82 -30.73 -4.11
N ARG A 60 7.62 -30.20 -3.87
CA ARG A 60 7.42 -29.11 -2.89
C ARG A 60 7.58 -29.60 -1.45
N LYS A 61 7.09 -30.81 -1.13
CA LYS A 61 7.26 -31.44 0.18
C LYS A 61 8.71 -31.87 0.43
N GLY A 62 9.44 -32.31 -0.59
CA GLY A 62 10.85 -32.68 -0.46
C GLY A 62 11.75 -31.49 -0.08
N ARG A 63 11.32 -30.26 -0.36
CA ARG A 63 12.05 -29.02 -0.02
C ARG A 63 11.52 -28.29 1.22
N THR A 64 10.51 -28.83 1.92
CA THR A 64 10.07 -28.20 3.18
C THR A 64 11.11 -28.43 4.26
N THR A 65 11.86 -27.37 4.60
CA THR A 65 12.88 -27.36 5.67
C THR A 65 12.30 -27.12 7.07
N ARG A 66 10.98 -26.97 7.19
CA ARG A 66 10.29 -26.63 8.45
C ARG A 66 9.90 -27.88 9.23
N ASN A 67 10.18 -27.89 10.53
CA ASN A 67 9.77 -28.95 11.44
C ASN A 67 8.29 -28.78 11.82
N ILE A 68 7.56 -29.89 12.05
CA ILE A 68 6.15 -29.91 12.44
C ILE A 68 5.88 -29.05 13.68
N ARG A 69 6.80 -29.06 14.65
CA ARG A 69 6.68 -28.24 15.88
C ARG A 69 6.72 -26.74 15.59
N GLN A 70 7.52 -26.31 14.61
CA GLN A 70 7.54 -24.91 14.16
C GLN A 70 6.23 -24.55 13.45
N ALA A 71 5.69 -25.46 12.63
CA ALA A 71 4.40 -25.25 11.97
C ALA A 71 3.24 -25.12 12.98
N ILE A 72 3.25 -25.92 14.05
CA ILE A 72 2.26 -25.82 15.14
C ILE A 72 2.42 -24.50 15.91
N GLY A 73 3.65 -24.08 16.21
CA GLY A 73 3.92 -22.79 16.83
C GLY A 73 3.40 -21.62 16.00
N ASP A 74 3.71 -21.61 14.69
CA ASP A 74 3.22 -20.62 13.73
C ASP A 74 1.68 -20.61 13.69
N ALA A 75 1.04 -21.79 13.67
CA ALA A 75 -0.41 -21.91 13.67
C ALA A 75 -1.05 -21.39 14.95
N TYR A 76 -0.46 -21.66 16.12
CA TYR A 76 -0.92 -21.12 17.40
C TYR A 76 -0.85 -19.59 17.41
N VAL A 77 0.30 -19.01 17.01
CA VAL A 77 0.47 -17.55 16.96
C VAL A 77 -0.54 -16.93 15.99
N LEU A 78 -0.77 -17.55 14.84
CA LEU A 78 -1.77 -17.11 13.87
C LEU A 78 -3.19 -17.16 14.43
N VAL A 79 -3.59 -18.25 15.08
CA VAL A 79 -4.92 -18.38 15.67
C VAL A 79 -5.10 -17.39 16.83
N PHE A 80 -4.11 -17.29 17.73
CA PHE A 80 -4.15 -16.36 18.84
C PHE A 80 -4.25 -14.90 18.37
N SER A 81 -3.39 -14.49 17.43
CA SER A 81 -3.43 -13.14 16.85
C SER A 81 -4.76 -12.86 16.13
N LEU A 82 -5.31 -13.85 15.42
CA LEU A 82 -6.64 -13.73 14.80
C LEU A 82 -7.73 -13.51 15.85
N VAL A 83 -7.71 -14.26 16.96
CA VAL A 83 -8.68 -14.12 18.07
C VAL A 83 -8.58 -12.74 18.71
N VAL A 84 -7.36 -12.25 18.99
CA VAL A 84 -7.14 -10.92 19.58
C VAL A 84 -7.66 -9.83 18.64
N VAL A 85 -7.31 -9.87 17.35
CA VAL A 85 -7.79 -8.91 16.36
C VAL A 85 -9.31 -8.96 16.23
N LEU A 86 -9.90 -10.15 16.20
CA LEU A 86 -11.34 -10.33 16.15
C LEU A 86 -12.03 -9.73 17.39
N ALA A 87 -11.48 -9.95 18.59
CA ALA A 87 -12.01 -9.37 19.82
C ALA A 87 -11.92 -7.83 19.82
N MET A 88 -10.81 -7.25 19.34
CA MET A 88 -10.66 -5.80 19.20
C MET A 88 -11.69 -5.22 18.21
N ILE A 89 -11.89 -5.88 17.07
CA ILE A 89 -12.90 -5.47 16.08
C ILE A 89 -14.30 -5.55 16.68
N ILE A 90 -14.65 -6.65 17.35
CA ILE A 90 -15.96 -6.79 18.01
C ILE A 90 -16.16 -5.71 19.06
N SER A 91 -15.17 -5.44 19.92
CA SER A 91 -15.24 -4.37 20.91
C SER A 91 -15.47 -3.01 20.27
N LEU A 92 -14.76 -2.70 19.17
CA LEU A 92 -14.94 -1.46 18.42
C LEU A 92 -16.33 -1.36 17.79
N ILE A 93 -16.86 -2.47 17.26
CA ILE A 93 -18.23 -2.54 16.73
C ILE A 93 -19.24 -2.27 17.84
N VAL A 94 -19.13 -2.92 19.00
CA VAL A 94 -20.06 -2.74 20.12
C VAL A 94 -20.04 -1.30 20.62
N GLN A 95 -18.87 -0.68 20.74
CA GLN A 95 -18.75 0.73 21.12
C GLN A 95 -19.34 1.67 20.05
N ALA A 96 -19.05 1.43 18.77
CA ALA A 96 -19.60 2.21 17.67
C ALA A 96 -21.12 2.07 17.57
N GLN A 97 -21.65 0.87 17.77
CA GLN A 97 -23.09 0.60 17.84
C GLN A 97 -23.74 1.31 19.03
N GLY A 98 -23.09 1.33 20.20
CA GLY A 98 -23.57 2.09 21.36
C GLY A 98 -23.76 3.57 21.03
N GLN A 99 -22.76 4.20 20.41
CA GLN A 99 -22.83 5.60 19.97
C GLN A 99 -23.86 5.82 18.85
N ALA A 100 -23.93 4.91 17.89
CA ALA A 100 -24.88 5.00 16.78
C ALA A 100 -26.34 4.75 17.23
N SER A 101 -26.57 3.90 18.23
CA SER A 101 -27.90 3.56 18.75
C SER A 101 -28.61 4.73 19.43
N GLY A 102 -27.85 5.70 19.97
CA GLY A 102 -28.41 6.94 20.54
C GLY A 102 -28.86 7.98 19.49
N CYS A 103 -28.63 7.73 18.20
CA CYS A 103 -28.89 8.68 17.14
C CYS A 103 -30.28 8.48 16.54
N THR A 104 -31.23 9.36 16.88
CA THR A 104 -32.66 9.24 16.51
C THR A 104 -33.08 10.15 15.35
N SER A 105 -32.18 10.97 14.80
CA SER A 105 -32.54 11.87 13.70
C SER A 105 -32.82 11.11 12.40
N THR A 106 -33.75 11.63 11.59
CA THR A 106 -34.15 11.03 10.30
C THR A 106 -32.97 10.86 9.35
N GLY A 107 -32.06 11.84 9.32
CA GLY A 107 -30.82 11.76 8.52
C GLY A 107 -29.90 10.61 8.96
N CYS A 108 -29.81 10.37 10.26
CA CYS A 108 -28.99 9.31 10.83
C CYS A 108 -29.56 7.91 10.52
N GLN A 109 -30.88 7.73 10.66
CA GLN A 109 -31.54 6.48 10.32
C GLN A 109 -31.41 6.15 8.82
N THR A 110 -31.56 7.15 7.97
CA THR A 110 -31.42 6.99 6.51
C THR A 110 -29.97 6.66 6.13
N ALA A 111 -28.99 7.34 6.75
CA ALA A 111 -27.57 7.05 6.55
C ALA A 111 -27.21 5.62 6.94
N ARG A 112 -27.76 5.09 8.05
CA ARG A 112 -27.55 3.70 8.48
C ARG A 112 -28.10 2.68 7.48
N GLY A 113 -29.19 2.99 6.79
CA GLY A 113 -29.75 2.16 5.73
C GLY A 113 -28.97 2.22 4.41
N LEU A 114 -28.40 3.38 4.07
CA LEU A 114 -27.66 3.60 2.81
C LEU A 114 -26.18 3.19 2.89
N LEU A 115 -25.56 3.23 4.06
CA LEU A 115 -24.15 2.86 4.24
C LEU A 115 -23.80 1.44 3.75
N PRO A 116 -24.62 0.40 4.02
CA PRO A 116 -24.36 -0.94 3.48
C PRO A 116 -24.45 -1.00 1.95
N TRP A 117 -25.29 -0.17 1.31
CA TRP A 117 -25.31 -0.03 -0.15
C TRP A 117 -24.01 0.58 -0.67
N ALA A 118 -23.52 1.66 -0.03
CA ALA A 118 -22.25 2.28 -0.39
C ALA A 118 -21.09 1.29 -0.24
N ALA A 119 -21.09 0.50 0.83
CA ALA A 119 -20.11 -0.56 1.05
C ALA A 119 -20.21 -1.68 0.01
N LEU A 120 -21.41 -2.14 -0.33
CA LEU A 120 -21.61 -3.11 -1.41
C LEU A 120 -20.99 -2.59 -2.71
N CYS A 121 -21.37 -1.39 -3.16
CA CYS A 121 -20.82 -0.78 -4.37
C CYS A 121 -19.29 -0.63 -4.30
N GLY A 122 -18.75 -0.19 -3.15
CA GLY A 122 -17.32 -0.05 -2.92
C GLY A 122 -16.58 -1.39 -2.99
N VAL A 123 -17.12 -2.44 -2.39
CA VAL A 123 -16.56 -3.81 -2.44
C VAL A 123 -16.58 -4.35 -3.87
N LEU A 124 -17.68 -4.17 -4.61
CA LEU A 124 -17.77 -4.60 -6.01
C LEU A 124 -16.76 -3.85 -6.89
N ALA A 125 -16.68 -2.52 -6.77
CA ALA A 125 -15.73 -1.71 -7.51
C ALA A 125 -14.28 -2.09 -7.18
N PHE A 126 -13.97 -2.30 -5.90
CA PHE A 126 -12.64 -2.74 -5.47
C PHE A 126 -12.30 -4.14 -6.00
N ALA A 127 -13.23 -5.09 -5.91
CA ALA A 127 -13.03 -6.45 -6.41
C ALA A 127 -12.80 -6.47 -7.93
N LEU A 128 -13.55 -5.66 -8.69
CA LEU A 128 -13.36 -5.48 -10.13
C LEU A 128 -12.03 -4.81 -10.46
N ALA A 129 -11.66 -3.75 -9.75
CA ALA A 129 -10.38 -3.07 -9.93
C ALA A 129 -9.20 -4.02 -9.66
N ALA A 130 -9.26 -4.80 -8.58
CA ALA A 130 -8.26 -5.83 -8.27
C ALA A 130 -8.21 -6.92 -9.34
N ALA A 131 -9.37 -7.44 -9.76
CA ALA A 131 -9.46 -8.45 -10.80
C ALA A 131 -8.93 -7.94 -12.15
N ARG A 132 -9.15 -6.66 -12.48
CA ARG A 132 -8.64 -6.04 -13.70
C ARG A 132 -7.12 -5.86 -13.67
N VAL A 133 -6.56 -5.51 -12.51
CA VAL A 133 -5.12 -5.28 -12.34
C VAL A 133 -4.34 -6.60 -12.37
N PHE A 134 -4.79 -7.62 -11.64
CA PHE A 134 -4.05 -8.90 -11.55
C PHE A 134 -4.47 -9.92 -12.60
N GLY A 135 -5.72 -9.87 -13.05
CA GLY A 135 -6.36 -11.03 -13.65
C GLY A 135 -6.75 -12.04 -12.57
N PRO A 136 -8.04 -12.39 -12.41
CA PRO A 136 -8.48 -13.31 -11.36
C PRO A 136 -7.89 -14.73 -11.51
N VAL A 137 -7.49 -15.13 -12.72
CA VAL A 137 -6.73 -16.37 -12.96
C VAL A 137 -5.32 -16.00 -13.39
N LEU A 138 -4.34 -16.37 -12.56
CA LEU A 138 -2.92 -16.01 -12.75
C LEU A 138 -2.01 -17.24 -12.65
N ALA A 139 -0.90 -17.24 -13.40
CA ALA A 139 0.13 -18.28 -13.38
C ALA A 139 1.50 -17.67 -13.11
N SER A 140 2.35 -18.37 -12.32
CA SER A 140 3.71 -17.89 -12.09
C SER A 140 4.53 -17.98 -13.37
N ALA A 141 5.67 -17.26 -13.43
CA ALA A 141 6.55 -17.33 -14.59
C ALA A 141 7.08 -18.76 -14.82
N ALA A 142 7.43 -19.47 -13.74
CA ALA A 142 7.90 -20.85 -13.81
C ALA A 142 6.80 -21.80 -14.32
N GLU A 143 5.57 -21.68 -13.83
CA GLU A 143 4.44 -22.50 -14.30
C GLU A 143 4.07 -22.17 -15.75
N GLY A 144 4.12 -20.88 -16.12
CA GLY A 144 3.91 -20.44 -17.48
C GLY A 144 4.93 -21.03 -18.46
N PHE A 145 6.19 -21.14 -18.06
CA PHE A 145 7.25 -21.71 -18.88
C PHE A 145 7.23 -23.24 -18.94
N TRP A 146 7.12 -23.91 -17.78
CA TRP A 146 7.25 -25.37 -17.73
C TRP A 146 5.94 -26.13 -17.93
N LEU A 147 4.80 -25.59 -17.45
CA LEU A 147 3.52 -26.31 -17.42
C LEU A 147 2.55 -25.87 -18.52
N MET A 148 2.53 -24.59 -18.86
CA MET A 148 1.56 -24.04 -19.83
C MET A 148 1.97 -24.23 -21.30
N ASP A 149 3.23 -24.60 -21.54
CA ASP A 149 3.76 -25.00 -22.86
C ASP A 149 3.64 -26.52 -23.08
N ALA A 150 3.33 -27.30 -22.04
CA ALA A 150 3.09 -28.73 -22.17
C ALA A 150 1.74 -29.00 -22.88
N PRO A 151 1.62 -30.09 -23.67
CA PRO A 151 0.38 -30.45 -24.37
C PRO A 151 -0.65 -31.08 -23.40
N ILE A 152 -1.11 -30.31 -22.41
CA ILE A 152 -2.04 -30.74 -21.35
C ILE A 152 -3.32 -29.89 -21.33
N ASP A 153 -4.40 -30.42 -20.75
CA ASP A 153 -5.61 -29.63 -20.51
C ASP A 153 -5.40 -28.60 -19.38
N ARG A 154 -5.04 -27.38 -19.77
CA ARG A 154 -4.79 -26.25 -18.86
C ARG A 154 -5.99 -25.93 -17.98
N ALA A 155 -7.22 -26.23 -18.42
CA ALA A 155 -8.44 -25.89 -17.68
C ALA A 155 -8.49 -26.56 -16.31
N LYS A 156 -8.00 -27.81 -16.17
CA LYS A 156 -8.00 -28.52 -14.89
C LYS A 156 -7.08 -27.86 -13.86
N PHE A 157 -5.91 -27.38 -14.29
CA PHE A 157 -4.97 -26.65 -13.44
C PHE A 157 -5.50 -25.26 -13.07
N LEU A 158 -6.05 -24.54 -14.06
CA LEU A 158 -6.58 -23.19 -13.86
C LEU A 158 -7.90 -23.18 -13.06
N ALA A 159 -8.69 -24.26 -13.10
CA ALA A 159 -9.93 -24.40 -12.35
C ALA A 159 -9.73 -24.36 -10.83
N LYS A 160 -8.59 -24.85 -10.31
CA LYS A 160 -8.25 -24.71 -8.89
C LYS A 160 -8.04 -23.24 -8.52
N ARG A 161 -7.39 -22.46 -9.41
CA ARG A 161 -7.11 -21.02 -9.19
C ARG A 161 -8.35 -20.18 -9.31
N LEU A 162 -9.20 -20.46 -10.30
CA LEU A 162 -10.51 -19.82 -10.42
C LEU A 162 -11.33 -20.02 -9.14
N ARG A 163 -11.38 -21.24 -8.60
CA ARG A 163 -12.05 -21.52 -7.32
C ARG A 163 -11.43 -20.75 -6.16
N ALA A 164 -10.10 -20.71 -6.08
CA ALA A 164 -9.42 -19.95 -5.03
C ALA A 164 -9.73 -18.46 -5.11
N ALA A 165 -9.69 -17.86 -6.31
CA ALA A 165 -9.99 -16.45 -6.52
C ALA A 165 -11.45 -16.12 -6.14
N VAL A 166 -12.41 -16.95 -6.56
CA VAL A 166 -13.83 -16.80 -6.20
C VAL A 166 -14.05 -16.98 -4.70
N LEU A 167 -13.41 -17.98 -4.08
CA LEU A 167 -13.54 -18.21 -2.63
C LEU A 167 -12.99 -17.02 -1.84
N VAL A 168 -11.81 -16.51 -2.23
CA VAL A 168 -11.21 -15.33 -1.59
C VAL A 168 -12.10 -14.10 -1.75
N SER A 169 -12.71 -13.87 -2.91
CA SER A 169 -13.60 -12.72 -3.10
C SER A 169 -14.92 -12.88 -2.35
N VAL A 170 -15.49 -14.09 -2.27
CA VAL A 170 -16.68 -14.37 -1.46
C VAL A 170 -16.40 -14.14 0.03
N LEU A 171 -15.29 -14.68 0.55
CA LEU A 171 -14.91 -14.49 1.95
C LEU A 171 -14.59 -13.02 2.27
N GLY A 172 -13.81 -12.35 1.41
CA GLY A 172 -13.50 -10.94 1.57
C GLY A 172 -14.74 -10.05 1.51
N GLY A 173 -15.65 -10.33 0.56
CA GLY A 173 -16.94 -9.66 0.46
C GLY A 173 -17.81 -9.88 1.70
N ALA A 174 -17.91 -11.12 2.18
CA ALA A 174 -18.65 -11.47 3.38
C ALA A 174 -18.13 -10.72 4.62
N VAL A 175 -16.80 -10.71 4.84
CA VAL A 175 -16.19 -10.03 5.98
C VAL A 175 -16.46 -8.52 5.94
N LEU A 176 -16.29 -7.88 4.78
CA LEU A 176 -16.51 -6.45 4.64
C LEU A 176 -18.00 -6.07 4.76
N GLY A 177 -18.90 -6.86 4.17
CA GLY A 177 -20.34 -6.65 4.29
C GLY A 177 -20.86 -6.84 5.71
N ALA A 178 -20.41 -7.91 6.39
CA ALA A 178 -20.74 -8.17 7.78
C ALA A 178 -20.24 -7.04 8.68
N LEU A 179 -18.98 -6.60 8.48
CA LEU A 179 -18.37 -5.52 9.26
C LEU A 179 -19.17 -4.22 9.11
N VAL A 180 -19.47 -3.78 7.89
CA VAL A 180 -20.20 -2.53 7.69
C VAL A 180 -21.63 -2.62 8.20
N ALA A 181 -22.35 -3.70 7.91
CA ALA A 181 -23.74 -3.87 8.38
C ALA A 181 -23.81 -3.97 9.92
N ALA A 182 -22.80 -4.56 10.56
CA ALA A 182 -22.69 -4.55 12.01
C ALA A 182 -22.38 -3.14 12.54
N LEU A 183 -21.43 -2.41 11.94
CA LEU A 183 -21.09 -1.04 12.36
C LEU A 183 -22.26 -0.07 12.23
N THR A 184 -23.17 -0.29 11.28
CA THR A 184 -24.39 0.52 11.18
C THR A 184 -25.46 0.15 12.20
N GLY A 185 -25.26 -0.87 13.04
CA GLY A 185 -26.22 -1.32 14.04
C GLY A 185 -27.49 -1.93 13.44
N ALA A 186 -27.38 -2.56 12.26
CA ALA A 186 -28.50 -3.24 11.64
C ALA A 186 -28.94 -4.48 12.45
N ALA A 187 -30.22 -4.84 12.35
CA ALA A 187 -30.73 -6.07 12.96
C ALA A 187 -30.00 -7.31 12.40
N GLY A 188 -29.86 -8.38 13.19
CA GLY A 188 -29.09 -9.57 12.80
C GLY A 188 -29.50 -10.18 11.44
N LYS A 189 -30.79 -10.20 11.11
CA LYS A 189 -31.29 -10.64 9.79
C LYS A 189 -30.77 -9.77 8.65
N ALA A 190 -30.73 -8.45 8.83
CA ALA A 190 -30.20 -7.52 7.85
C ALA A 190 -28.68 -7.67 7.70
N VAL A 191 -27.95 -7.90 8.80
CA VAL A 191 -26.51 -8.20 8.75
C VAL A 191 -26.24 -9.44 7.89
N VAL A 192 -27.01 -10.52 8.07
CA VAL A 192 -26.89 -11.73 7.24
C VAL A 192 -27.22 -11.44 5.77
N ALA A 193 -28.29 -10.71 5.48
CA ALA A 193 -28.67 -10.35 4.12
C ALA A 193 -27.57 -9.54 3.41
N TRP A 194 -27.01 -8.53 4.09
CA TRP A 194 -25.90 -7.72 3.57
C TRP A 194 -24.61 -8.51 3.39
N THR A 195 -24.31 -9.41 4.32
CA THR A 195 -23.17 -10.34 4.22
C THR A 195 -23.31 -11.23 2.99
N LEU A 196 -24.48 -11.81 2.75
CA LEU A 196 -24.74 -12.64 1.58
C LEU A 196 -24.69 -11.83 0.28
N ALA A 197 -25.31 -10.65 0.25
CA ALA A 197 -25.32 -9.78 -0.93
C ALA A 197 -23.90 -9.37 -1.36
N THR A 198 -23.07 -8.95 -0.40
CA THR A 198 -21.67 -8.56 -0.66
C THR A 198 -20.79 -9.74 -1.00
N ALA A 199 -20.92 -10.87 -0.32
CA ALA A 199 -20.16 -12.09 -0.60
C ALA A 199 -20.45 -12.63 -2.01
N LEU A 200 -21.72 -12.81 -2.34
CA LEU A 200 -22.15 -13.35 -3.62
C LEU A 200 -21.90 -12.35 -4.76
N GLY A 201 -22.12 -11.06 -4.51
CA GLY A 201 -21.79 -10.00 -5.46
C GLY A 201 -20.30 -9.95 -5.77
N ALA A 202 -19.42 -9.95 -4.75
CA ALA A 202 -17.97 -9.94 -4.92
C ALA A 202 -17.47 -11.22 -5.64
N GLY A 203 -18.02 -12.38 -5.27
CA GLY A 203 -17.84 -13.62 -6.00
C GLY A 203 -18.18 -13.48 -7.48
N GLY A 204 -19.41 -13.01 -7.76
CA GLY A 204 -19.98 -12.89 -9.09
C GLY A 204 -19.24 -11.93 -10.01
N VAL A 205 -18.80 -10.77 -9.50
CA VAL A 205 -18.04 -9.81 -10.32
C VAL A 205 -16.61 -10.28 -10.60
N VAL A 206 -16.00 -11.03 -9.69
CA VAL A 206 -14.67 -11.63 -9.89
C VAL A 206 -14.73 -12.80 -10.88
N SER A 207 -15.75 -13.65 -10.80
CA SER A 207 -15.98 -14.70 -11.80
C SER A 207 -16.38 -14.13 -13.16
N PHE A 208 -17.13 -13.02 -13.19
CA PHE A 208 -17.39 -12.25 -14.42
C PHE A 208 -16.07 -11.76 -15.04
N ALA A 209 -15.20 -11.13 -14.25
CA ALA A 209 -13.90 -10.69 -14.73
C ALA A 209 -13.05 -11.87 -15.24
N ALA A 210 -13.16 -13.06 -14.64
CA ALA A 210 -12.49 -14.26 -15.12
C ALA A 210 -13.06 -14.78 -16.45
N ALA A 211 -14.38 -14.72 -16.63
CA ALA A 211 -15.03 -15.08 -17.89
C ALA A 211 -14.64 -14.13 -19.04
N GLU A 212 -14.48 -12.84 -18.73
CA GLU A 212 -14.04 -11.83 -19.70
C GLU A 212 -12.52 -11.91 -19.95
N GLN A 213 -11.72 -12.32 -18.96
CA GLN A 213 -10.30 -12.63 -19.14
C GLN A 213 -10.10 -13.72 -20.22
N GLY A 214 -10.94 -14.75 -20.23
CA GLY A 214 -10.92 -15.82 -21.24
C GLY A 214 -11.53 -15.44 -22.59
N ALA A 215 -12.30 -14.36 -22.67
CA ALA A 215 -12.78 -13.77 -23.93
C ALA A 215 -11.91 -12.61 -24.44
N GLU A 216 -10.83 -12.32 -23.72
CA GLU A 216 -9.89 -11.23 -23.98
C GLU A 216 -10.44 -9.80 -23.93
N ARG A 217 -11.63 -9.63 -23.35
CA ARG A 217 -12.35 -8.36 -23.30
C ARG A 217 -12.06 -7.62 -22.00
N ALA A 218 -11.47 -6.44 -22.10
CA ALA A 218 -11.19 -5.59 -20.93
C ALA A 218 -12.25 -4.50 -20.69
N TRP A 219 -12.97 -4.10 -21.74
CA TRP A 219 -13.93 -3.00 -21.66
C TRP A 219 -15.15 -3.30 -20.77
N PRO A 220 -15.75 -4.52 -20.77
CA PRO A 220 -16.95 -4.78 -19.96
C PRO A 220 -16.63 -4.71 -18.48
N VAL A 221 -15.47 -5.24 -18.06
CA VAL A 221 -14.98 -5.14 -16.68
C VAL A 221 -14.83 -3.68 -16.27
N LYS A 222 -14.25 -2.82 -17.13
CA LYS A 222 -14.14 -1.37 -16.88
C LYS A 222 -15.51 -0.69 -16.78
N ALA A 223 -16.47 -1.07 -17.61
CA ALA A 223 -17.81 -0.50 -17.59
C ALA A 223 -18.54 -0.88 -16.29
N VAL A 224 -18.50 -2.14 -15.87
CA VAL A 224 -19.10 -2.58 -14.61
C VAL A 224 -18.37 -1.98 -13.40
N GLU A 225 -17.04 -1.85 -13.44
CA GLU A 225 -16.23 -1.15 -12.42
C GLU A 225 -16.69 0.31 -12.29
N ALA A 226 -16.86 1.01 -13.41
CA ALA A 226 -17.33 2.39 -13.44
C ALA A 226 -18.78 2.52 -12.95
N LEU A 227 -19.67 1.62 -13.35
CA LEU A 227 -21.06 1.61 -12.88
C LEU A 227 -21.15 1.34 -11.37
N ALA A 228 -20.37 0.39 -10.84
CA ALA A 228 -20.30 0.14 -9.41
C ALA A 228 -19.75 1.36 -8.64
N GLY A 229 -18.72 2.01 -9.19
CA GLY A 229 -18.18 3.25 -8.62
C GLY A 229 -19.17 4.41 -8.64
N LEU A 230 -19.87 4.62 -9.76
CA LEU A 230 -20.91 5.65 -9.89
C LEU A 230 -22.11 5.38 -8.98
N ALA A 231 -22.53 4.11 -8.86
CA ALA A 231 -23.58 3.73 -7.92
C ALA A 231 -23.17 4.01 -6.46
N GLY A 232 -21.93 3.67 -6.09
CA GLY A 232 -21.39 3.99 -4.76
C GLY A 232 -21.35 5.49 -4.49
N LEU A 233 -20.91 6.29 -5.48
CA LEU A 233 -20.93 7.75 -5.40
C LEU A 233 -22.36 8.29 -5.26
N ALA A 234 -23.32 7.79 -6.04
CA ALA A 234 -24.73 8.19 -5.95
C ALA A 234 -25.33 7.88 -4.58
N VAL A 235 -25.02 6.72 -4.00
CA VAL A 235 -25.46 6.36 -2.64
C VAL A 235 -24.87 7.32 -1.60
N LEU A 236 -23.57 7.64 -1.69
CA LEU A 236 -22.94 8.61 -0.77
C LEU A 236 -23.55 10.01 -0.90
N LEU A 237 -23.85 10.46 -2.12
CA LEU A 237 -24.58 11.72 -2.34
C LEU A 237 -26.00 11.66 -1.76
N GLY A 238 -26.67 10.50 -1.85
CA GLY A 238 -27.97 10.27 -1.18
C GLY A 238 -27.88 10.36 0.34
N VAL A 239 -26.82 9.82 0.96
CA VAL A 239 -26.55 9.98 2.40
C VAL A 239 -26.39 11.45 2.76
N ILE A 240 -25.63 12.20 1.97
CA ILE A 240 -25.42 13.64 2.21
C ILE A 240 -26.74 14.41 2.05
N SER A 241 -27.49 14.15 0.97
CA SER A 241 -28.77 14.81 0.66
C SER A 241 -29.86 14.57 1.71
N THR A 242 -29.88 13.37 2.28
CA THR A 242 -30.82 13.01 3.36
C THR A 242 -30.41 13.60 4.69
N ALA A 243 -29.11 13.56 5.03
CA ALA A 243 -28.58 14.16 6.24
C ALA A 243 -28.67 15.70 6.24
N SER A 244 -28.59 16.32 5.06
CA SER A 244 -28.73 17.76 4.86
C SER A 244 -30.18 18.25 4.86
N GLY A 245 -31.16 17.34 4.79
CA GLY A 245 -32.57 17.69 4.59
C GLY A 245 -32.90 18.26 3.21
N TRP A 246 -31.99 18.15 2.23
CA TRP A 246 -32.24 18.63 0.86
C TRP A 246 -33.25 17.76 0.13
N TYR A 247 -33.13 16.45 0.28
CA TYR A 247 -34.07 15.48 -0.29
C TYR A 247 -34.01 14.17 0.48
N ALA A 248 -35.17 13.68 0.93
CA ALA A 248 -35.29 12.38 1.57
C ALA A 248 -35.34 11.29 0.50
N VAL A 249 -34.32 10.45 0.43
CA VAL A 249 -34.35 9.23 -0.39
C VAL A 249 -35.33 8.25 0.27
N PRO A 250 -36.45 7.90 -0.40
CA PRO A 250 -37.36 6.91 0.15
C PRO A 250 -36.65 5.55 0.16
N MET A 251 -36.52 4.96 1.34
CA MET A 251 -35.98 3.61 1.49
C MET A 251 -37.15 2.62 1.43
N SER A 252 -37.15 1.75 0.41
CA SER A 252 -38.13 0.66 0.32
C SER A 252 -37.67 -0.57 1.12
N ASP A 253 -38.65 -1.40 1.49
CA ASP A 253 -38.55 -2.53 2.41
C ASP A 253 -37.36 -3.50 2.20
N THR A 254 -37.05 -4.24 3.27
CA THR A 254 -36.00 -5.28 3.41
C THR A 254 -35.86 -6.28 2.25
N ASN A 255 -36.88 -6.43 1.40
CA ASN A 255 -36.90 -7.37 0.27
C ASN A 255 -35.88 -7.03 -0.82
N LEU A 256 -35.47 -5.77 -0.97
CA LEU A 256 -34.52 -5.38 -2.01
C LEU A 256 -33.12 -5.98 -1.77
N THR A 257 -32.69 -6.08 -0.51
CA THR A 257 -31.38 -6.66 -0.15
C THR A 257 -31.31 -8.15 -0.47
N ALA A 258 -32.39 -8.89 -0.18
CA ALA A 258 -32.52 -10.30 -0.54
C ALA A 258 -32.52 -10.48 -2.06
N ALA A 259 -33.22 -9.62 -2.80
CA ALA A 259 -33.20 -9.63 -4.26
C ALA A 259 -31.78 -9.42 -4.83
N VAL A 260 -31.00 -8.51 -4.25
CA VAL A 260 -29.58 -8.32 -4.63
C VAL A 260 -28.72 -9.53 -4.32
N ALA A 261 -28.93 -10.20 -3.17
CA ALA A 261 -28.22 -11.42 -2.84
C ALA A 261 -28.54 -12.55 -3.84
N VAL A 262 -29.82 -12.70 -4.22
CA VAL A 262 -30.24 -13.67 -5.23
C VAL A 262 -29.65 -13.33 -6.60
N ALA A 263 -29.68 -12.06 -7.01
CA ALA A 263 -29.06 -11.61 -8.26
C ALA A 263 -27.54 -11.88 -8.27
N GLY A 264 -26.86 -11.64 -7.14
CA GLY A 264 -25.45 -11.97 -6.95
C GLY A 264 -25.18 -13.47 -7.06
N ALA A 265 -26.05 -14.32 -6.50
CA ALA A 265 -25.95 -15.77 -6.61
C ALA A 265 -26.08 -16.24 -8.07
N ILE A 266 -27.09 -15.74 -8.79
CA ILE A 266 -27.32 -16.05 -10.20
C ILE A 266 -26.12 -15.61 -11.04
N LEU A 267 -25.65 -14.37 -10.83
CA LEU A 267 -24.46 -13.84 -11.51
C LEU A 267 -23.25 -14.73 -11.26
N LEU A 268 -23.00 -15.13 -10.01
CA LEU A 268 -21.90 -16.02 -9.63
C LEU A 268 -21.99 -17.36 -10.35
N VAL A 269 -23.13 -18.04 -10.29
CA VAL A 269 -23.30 -19.36 -10.93
C VAL A 269 -23.06 -19.27 -12.44
N VAL A 270 -23.73 -18.33 -13.12
CA VAL A 270 -23.61 -18.16 -14.58
C VAL A 270 -22.18 -17.83 -14.98
N THR A 271 -21.55 -16.86 -14.31
CA THR A 271 -20.22 -16.38 -14.69
C THR A 271 -19.11 -17.35 -14.31
N VAL A 272 -19.24 -18.13 -13.23
CA VAL A 272 -18.31 -19.22 -12.92
C VAL A 272 -18.36 -20.31 -13.99
N LEU A 273 -19.56 -20.69 -14.44
CA LEU A 273 -19.71 -21.67 -15.53
C LEU A 273 -19.08 -21.15 -16.83
N LEU A 274 -19.37 -19.90 -17.20
CA LEU A 274 -18.77 -19.26 -18.38
C LEU A 274 -17.23 -19.15 -18.26
N ALA A 275 -16.72 -18.79 -17.08
CA ALA A 275 -15.30 -18.72 -16.82
C ALA A 275 -14.64 -20.10 -16.98
N ARG A 276 -15.25 -21.15 -16.43
CA ARG A 276 -14.79 -22.55 -16.57
C ARG A 276 -14.68 -22.98 -18.03
N LEU A 277 -15.70 -22.69 -18.83
CA LEU A 277 -15.72 -23.03 -20.26
C LEU A 277 -14.66 -22.29 -21.07
N ARG A 278 -14.21 -21.12 -20.60
CA ARG A 278 -13.23 -20.26 -21.29
C ARG A 278 -11.80 -20.38 -20.75
N LEU A 279 -11.55 -21.21 -19.73
CA LEU A 279 -10.22 -21.33 -19.11
C LEU A 279 -9.11 -21.69 -20.13
N ASN A 280 -9.38 -22.61 -21.06
CA ASN A 280 -8.41 -23.01 -22.07
C ASN A 280 -8.10 -21.93 -23.12
N ARG A 281 -8.95 -20.92 -23.24
CA ARG A 281 -8.81 -19.81 -24.20
C ARG A 281 -7.92 -18.69 -23.68
N ILE A 282 -7.57 -18.69 -22.39
CA ILE A 282 -6.72 -17.64 -21.82
C ILE A 282 -5.30 -17.78 -22.37
N ARG A 283 -4.79 -16.73 -23.05
CA ARG A 283 -3.41 -16.70 -23.54
C ARG A 283 -2.41 -16.73 -22.38
N ARG A 284 -1.32 -17.47 -22.57
CA ARG A 284 -0.20 -17.59 -21.62
C ARG A 284 0.34 -16.23 -21.18
N ALA A 285 0.55 -15.31 -22.12
CA ALA A 285 1.06 -13.97 -21.83
C ALA A 285 0.19 -13.23 -20.78
N ARG A 286 -1.13 -13.39 -20.85
CA ARG A 286 -2.07 -12.77 -19.90
C ARG A 286 -2.03 -13.44 -18.53
N LEU A 287 -1.84 -14.77 -18.46
CA LEU A 287 -1.66 -15.50 -17.20
C LEU A 287 -0.37 -15.11 -16.47
N MET A 288 0.74 -14.99 -17.20
CA MET A 288 2.07 -14.67 -16.65
C MET A 288 2.22 -13.19 -16.27
N ALA A 289 1.58 -12.28 -17.01
CA ALA A 289 1.59 -10.85 -16.68
C ALA A 289 1.01 -10.60 -15.28
N GLY A 290 -0.11 -11.26 -14.96
CA GLY A 290 -0.72 -11.23 -13.63
C GLY A 290 0.15 -11.84 -12.54
N GLY A 291 0.76 -13.00 -12.80
CA GLY A 291 1.61 -13.68 -11.81
C GLY A 291 2.92 -12.95 -11.49
N SER A 292 3.57 -12.35 -12.49
CA SER A 292 4.76 -11.52 -12.27
C SER A 292 4.42 -10.24 -11.49
N LEU A 293 3.25 -9.65 -11.73
CA LEU A 293 2.77 -8.52 -10.93
C LEU A 293 2.45 -8.93 -9.49
N ALA A 294 1.72 -10.02 -9.30
CA ALA A 294 1.34 -10.51 -7.98
C ALA A 294 2.56 -10.88 -7.13
N SER A 295 3.56 -11.54 -7.71
CA SER A 295 4.83 -11.86 -7.01
C SER A 295 5.63 -10.60 -6.67
N GLY A 296 5.73 -9.63 -7.58
CA GLY A 296 6.39 -8.35 -7.30
C GLY A 296 5.72 -7.58 -6.16
N MET A 297 4.38 -7.53 -6.13
CA MET A 297 3.64 -6.93 -5.03
C MET A 297 3.76 -7.71 -3.72
N GLN A 298 3.75 -9.04 -3.76
CA GLN A 298 3.97 -9.86 -2.57
C GLN A 298 5.35 -9.55 -1.98
N GLY A 299 6.40 -9.47 -2.81
CA GLY A 299 7.73 -9.04 -2.37
C GLY A 299 7.72 -7.65 -1.74
N ALA A 300 7.02 -6.69 -2.34
CA ALA A 300 6.86 -5.35 -1.78
C ALA A 300 6.07 -5.33 -0.45
N ALA A 301 5.01 -6.14 -0.32
CA ALA A 301 4.22 -6.27 0.88
C ALA A 301 4.99 -6.95 2.02
N PHE A 302 5.74 -8.01 1.72
CA PHE A 302 6.66 -8.64 2.69
C PHE A 302 7.75 -7.68 3.15
N ALA A 303 8.22 -6.81 2.26
CA ALA A 303 9.15 -5.73 2.60
C ALA A 303 8.48 -4.51 3.26
N LEU A 304 7.16 -4.54 3.51
CA LEU A 304 6.35 -3.42 3.99
C LEU A 304 6.61 -2.10 3.22
N ASP A 305 6.95 -2.20 1.94
CA ASP A 305 7.20 -1.06 1.05
C ASP A 305 5.97 -0.81 0.17
N PHE A 306 4.93 -0.22 0.77
CA PHE A 306 3.70 0.13 0.06
C PHE A 306 3.92 1.13 -1.07
N ALA A 307 4.99 1.92 -0.98
CA ALA A 307 5.32 2.86 -2.03
C ALA A 307 5.94 2.17 -3.25
N LEU A 308 6.65 1.04 -3.06
CA LEU A 308 7.06 0.15 -4.15
C LEU A 308 5.86 -0.51 -4.85
N ILE A 309 4.80 -0.90 -4.13
CA ILE A 309 3.57 -1.43 -4.75
C ILE A 309 3.02 -0.44 -5.77
N ARG A 310 2.93 0.85 -5.40
CA ARG A 310 2.49 1.90 -6.32
C ARG A 310 3.43 2.06 -7.51
N ASP A 311 4.73 2.06 -7.28
CA ASP A 311 5.73 2.21 -8.36
C ASP A 311 5.57 1.08 -9.40
N ILE A 312 5.35 -0.17 -8.97
CA ILE A 312 5.05 -1.33 -9.84
C ILE A 312 3.74 -1.13 -10.63
N LEU A 313 2.67 -0.68 -9.97
CA LEU A 313 1.38 -0.43 -10.64
C LEU A 313 1.47 0.69 -11.67
N GLN A 314 2.24 1.74 -11.37
CA GLN A 314 2.44 2.87 -12.28
C GLN A 314 3.23 2.45 -13.53
N GLU A 315 4.25 1.60 -13.36
CA GLU A 315 4.99 1.00 -14.47
C GLU A 315 4.07 0.16 -15.36
N ARG A 316 3.21 -0.69 -14.78
CA ARG A 316 2.22 -1.47 -15.52
C ARG A 316 1.28 -0.59 -16.34
N GLU A 317 0.74 0.48 -15.75
CA GLU A 317 -0.15 1.39 -16.49
C GLU A 317 0.61 2.13 -17.62
N ALA A 318 1.90 2.41 -17.45
CA ALA A 318 2.74 2.98 -18.49
C ALA A 318 2.96 2.00 -19.65
N ILE A 319 3.23 0.72 -19.36
CA ILE A 319 3.35 -0.35 -20.36
C ILE A 319 2.03 -0.52 -21.13
N GLU A 320 0.89 -0.52 -20.44
CA GLU A 320 -0.44 -0.62 -21.08
C GLU A 320 -0.74 0.57 -21.99
N ARG A 321 -0.31 1.78 -21.62
CA ARG A 321 -0.43 2.97 -22.49
C ARG A 321 0.44 2.87 -23.74
N GLY A 322 1.57 2.17 -23.67
CA GLY A 322 2.49 1.97 -24.79
C GLY A 322 3.13 3.27 -25.26
N HIS A 323 2.63 3.85 -26.35
CA HIS A 323 3.20 5.05 -26.96
C HIS A 323 2.52 6.34 -26.49
N VAL A 324 3.32 7.37 -26.23
CA VAL A 324 2.83 8.72 -25.92
C VAL A 324 3.39 9.72 -26.92
N ARG A 325 2.60 10.74 -27.25
CA ARG A 325 3.09 11.83 -28.11
C ARG A 325 4.17 12.62 -27.37
N PRO A 326 5.29 13.00 -28.00
CA PRO A 326 6.24 13.91 -27.39
C PRO A 326 5.61 15.29 -27.24
N THR A 327 5.93 16.00 -26.15
CA THR A 327 5.48 17.38 -25.95
C THR A 327 6.63 18.18 -25.37
N ARG A 328 6.89 19.34 -25.96
CA ARG A 328 7.98 20.23 -25.55
C ARG A 328 7.76 20.67 -24.09
N GLY A 329 8.84 20.73 -23.32
CA GLY A 329 8.82 21.33 -21.99
C GLY A 329 8.54 22.83 -22.05
N ARG A 330 8.18 23.43 -20.93
CA ARG A 330 8.18 24.90 -20.75
C ARG A 330 8.76 25.24 -19.38
N GLY A 331 9.14 26.51 -19.24
CA GLY A 331 9.74 27.03 -18.01
C GLY A 331 11.24 26.78 -17.93
N GLU A 332 11.90 27.57 -17.09
CA GLU A 332 13.34 27.50 -16.83
C GLU A 332 13.59 27.24 -15.33
N GLY A 333 14.73 26.62 -15.03
CA GLY A 333 15.13 26.27 -13.67
C GLY A 333 14.07 25.49 -12.89
N LEU A 334 13.74 25.93 -11.67
CA LEU A 334 12.74 25.27 -10.81
C LEU A 334 11.32 25.29 -11.42
N ARG A 335 10.98 26.30 -12.23
CA ARG A 335 9.66 26.38 -12.88
C ARG A 335 9.48 25.27 -13.91
N ALA A 336 10.57 24.76 -14.51
CA ALA A 336 10.52 23.62 -15.41
C ALA A 336 10.05 22.33 -14.70
N LEU A 337 10.45 22.14 -13.43
CA LEU A 337 9.98 21.00 -12.62
C LEU A 337 8.47 21.10 -12.35
N VAL A 338 8.00 22.29 -11.96
CA VAL A 338 6.57 22.55 -11.74
C VAL A 338 5.77 22.30 -13.03
N TRP A 339 6.24 22.84 -14.17
CA TRP A 339 5.54 22.67 -15.43
C TRP A 339 5.51 21.21 -15.90
N ARG A 340 6.53 20.41 -15.56
CA ARG A 340 6.54 18.99 -15.88
C ARG A 340 5.45 18.21 -15.16
N ASP A 341 5.14 18.60 -13.92
CA ASP A 341 4.03 18.02 -13.17
C ASP A 341 2.68 18.51 -13.68
N VAL A 342 2.56 19.80 -14.03
CA VAL A 342 1.36 20.32 -14.72
C VAL A 342 1.09 19.54 -16.01
N GLN A 343 2.11 19.33 -16.85
CA GLN A 343 1.99 18.54 -18.08
C GLN A 343 1.54 17.10 -17.81
N ARG A 344 2.02 16.49 -16.72
CA ARG A 344 1.61 15.13 -16.33
C ARG A 344 0.12 15.09 -15.97
N VAL A 345 -0.35 16.04 -15.16
CA VAL A 345 -1.77 16.15 -14.79
C VAL A 345 -2.65 16.39 -16.01
N MET A 346 -2.23 17.26 -16.94
CA MET A 346 -2.97 17.51 -18.18
C MET A 346 -3.04 16.28 -19.10
N ARG A 347 -1.98 15.46 -19.14
CA ARG A 347 -1.94 14.23 -19.95
C ARG A 347 -2.73 13.09 -19.34
N SER A 348 -2.76 13.01 -18.02
CA SER A 348 -3.48 11.98 -17.28
C SER A 348 -4.37 12.64 -16.23
N PRO A 349 -5.59 13.09 -16.59
CA PRO A 349 -6.51 13.75 -15.66
C PRO A 349 -7.17 12.78 -14.67
N LYS A 350 -6.96 11.45 -14.81
CA LYS A 350 -7.55 10.44 -13.92
C LYS A 350 -7.40 10.74 -12.42
N PRO A 351 -6.22 11.18 -11.91
CA PRO A 351 -6.08 11.53 -10.50
C PRO A 351 -6.92 12.73 -10.06
N LEU A 352 -7.26 13.65 -10.97
CA LEU A 352 -8.15 14.77 -10.66
C LEU A 352 -9.57 14.28 -10.37
N PHE A 353 -10.07 13.32 -11.14
CA PHE A 353 -11.37 12.71 -10.87
C PHE A 353 -11.39 12.03 -9.50
N ALA A 354 -10.33 11.29 -9.15
CA ALA A 354 -10.21 10.69 -7.82
C ALA A 354 -10.21 11.77 -6.72
N LEU A 355 -9.45 12.86 -6.90
CA LEU A 355 -9.41 13.98 -5.96
C LEU A 355 -10.79 14.63 -5.78
N ILE A 356 -11.52 14.88 -6.88
CA ILE A 356 -12.88 15.44 -6.84
C ILE A 356 -13.82 14.51 -6.07
N VAL A 357 -13.80 13.20 -6.36
CA VAL A 357 -14.64 12.21 -5.66
C VAL A 357 -14.33 12.18 -4.16
N THR A 358 -13.06 12.33 -3.75
CA THR A 358 -12.71 12.37 -2.32
C THR A 358 -13.25 13.60 -1.58
N ALA A 359 -13.59 14.68 -2.28
CA ALA A 359 -14.22 15.86 -1.65
C ALA A 359 -15.60 15.54 -1.06
N VAL A 360 -16.25 14.44 -1.49
CA VAL A 360 -17.52 13.94 -0.93
C VAL A 360 -17.35 13.37 0.47
N VAL A 361 -16.16 12.83 0.79
CA VAL A 361 -15.92 12.13 2.07
C VAL A 361 -16.11 13.05 3.29
N PRO A 362 -15.55 14.25 3.35
CA PRO A 362 -15.81 15.18 4.47
C PRO A 362 -17.29 15.48 4.69
N TYR A 363 -18.08 15.62 3.62
CA TYR A 363 -19.54 15.82 3.72
C TYR A 363 -20.20 14.58 4.32
N ALA A 364 -19.84 13.38 3.83
CA ALA A 364 -20.36 12.13 4.37
C ALA A 364 -19.98 11.91 5.84
N VAL A 365 -18.72 12.13 6.22
CA VAL A 365 -18.23 11.94 7.59
C VAL A 365 -18.84 12.97 8.55
N SER A 366 -19.02 14.22 8.09
CA SER A 366 -19.71 15.27 8.84
C SER A 366 -21.20 14.94 9.03
N ALA A 367 -21.88 14.48 7.98
CA ALA A 367 -23.27 14.02 8.02
C ALA A 367 -23.49 12.84 8.98
N LEU A 368 -22.51 11.94 9.09
CA LEU A 368 -22.53 10.79 10.00
C LEU A 368 -22.26 11.15 11.47
N GLY A 369 -21.94 12.41 11.78
CA GLY A 369 -21.75 12.85 13.16
C GLY A 369 -20.44 12.38 13.80
N PHE A 370 -19.42 12.03 13.00
CA PHE A 370 -18.09 11.59 13.49
C PHE A 370 -17.33 12.68 14.29
N GLY A 371 -17.85 13.91 14.33
CA GLY A 371 -17.42 14.98 15.23
C GLY A 371 -15.94 15.30 15.08
N ALA A 372 -15.17 14.99 16.13
CA ALA A 372 -13.73 15.23 16.20
C ALA A 372 -12.92 14.41 15.17
N LEU A 373 -13.44 13.28 14.69
CA LEU A 373 -12.74 12.41 13.73
C LEU A 373 -12.88 12.85 12.26
N THR A 374 -13.72 13.84 11.96
CA THR A 374 -13.94 14.30 10.57
C THR A 374 -12.65 14.82 9.94
N VAL A 375 -11.85 15.59 10.69
CA VAL A 375 -10.57 16.14 10.22
C VAL A 375 -9.52 15.05 9.95
N PRO A 376 -9.17 14.16 10.89
CA PRO A 376 -8.17 13.12 10.64
C PRO A 376 -8.59 12.14 9.54
N VAL A 377 -9.84 11.69 9.50
CA VAL A 377 -10.32 10.75 8.46
C VAL A 377 -10.23 11.39 7.08
N SER A 378 -10.67 12.65 6.97
CA SER A 378 -10.61 13.40 5.71
C SER A 378 -9.18 13.65 5.26
N ALA A 379 -8.26 13.93 6.19
CA ALA A 379 -6.85 14.12 5.90
C ALA A 379 -6.20 12.83 5.39
N LEU A 380 -6.53 11.66 5.98
CA LEU A 380 -6.06 10.36 5.51
C LEU A 380 -6.52 10.03 4.09
N VAL A 381 -7.78 10.32 3.78
CA VAL A 381 -8.30 10.15 2.42
C VAL A 381 -7.60 11.10 1.45
N LEU A 382 -7.35 12.34 1.87
CA LEU A 382 -6.61 13.29 1.07
C LEU A 382 -5.15 12.86 0.82
N VAL A 383 -4.48 12.21 1.79
CA VAL A 383 -3.14 11.60 1.55
C VAL A 383 -3.23 10.66 0.35
N ALA A 384 -4.16 9.70 0.39
CA ALA A 384 -4.31 8.71 -0.68
C ALA A 384 -4.64 9.37 -2.04
N ALA A 385 -5.45 10.43 -2.04
CA ALA A 385 -5.81 11.19 -3.25
C ALA A 385 -4.65 12.00 -3.83
N LEU A 386 -3.76 12.55 -2.98
CA LEU A 386 -2.63 13.38 -3.41
C LEU A 386 -1.42 12.56 -3.86
N VAL A 387 -1.24 11.34 -3.35
CA VAL A 387 -0.11 10.47 -3.66
C VAL A 387 0.21 10.32 -5.17
N PRO A 388 -0.77 10.17 -6.09
CA PRO A 388 -0.51 10.10 -7.53
C PRO A 388 0.10 11.38 -8.13
N PHE A 389 -0.15 12.54 -7.54
CA PHE A 389 0.38 13.83 -8.00
C PHE A 389 1.87 14.00 -7.70
N PHE A 390 2.41 13.23 -6.75
CA PHE A 390 3.80 13.30 -6.31
C PHE A 390 4.76 12.35 -7.07
N THR A 391 4.48 12.06 -8.35
CA THR A 391 5.34 11.17 -9.15
C THR A 391 6.76 11.72 -9.33
N SER A 392 6.91 13.02 -9.60
CA SER A 392 8.23 13.66 -9.74
C SER A 392 9.04 13.59 -8.45
N LEU A 393 8.43 13.98 -7.34
CA LEU A 393 9.03 13.94 -6.01
C LEU A 393 9.48 12.53 -5.64
N ARG A 394 8.69 11.50 -6.00
CA ARG A 394 9.09 10.09 -5.79
C ARG A 394 10.38 9.75 -6.52
N VAL A 395 10.47 10.08 -7.81
CA VAL A 395 11.64 9.74 -8.63
C VAL A 395 12.87 10.48 -8.13
N LEU A 396 12.72 11.77 -7.80
CA LEU A 396 13.81 12.61 -7.31
C LEU A 396 14.32 12.14 -5.94
N THR A 397 13.42 11.76 -5.03
CA THR A 397 13.82 11.29 -3.69
C THR A 397 14.49 9.91 -3.70
N ARG A 398 14.14 9.03 -4.66
CA ARG A 398 14.80 7.72 -4.82
C ARG A 398 16.13 7.79 -5.57
N SER A 399 16.32 8.76 -6.46
CA SER A 399 17.50 8.88 -7.31
C SER A 399 18.41 10.02 -6.85
N LYS A 400 19.22 9.78 -5.80
CA LYS A 400 20.20 10.77 -5.29
C LYS A 400 21.12 11.30 -6.40
N GLY A 401 21.56 10.44 -7.33
CA GLY A 401 22.40 10.84 -8.47
C GLY A 401 21.71 11.85 -9.40
N LEU A 402 20.41 11.65 -9.69
CA LEU A 402 19.63 12.56 -10.53
C LEU A 402 19.46 13.93 -9.88
N VAL A 403 19.22 13.98 -8.56
CA VAL A 403 19.10 15.25 -7.83
C VAL A 403 20.43 16.00 -7.80
N ARG A 404 21.57 15.29 -7.71
CA ARG A 404 22.91 15.91 -7.78
C ARG A 404 23.23 16.51 -9.16
N CYS A 405 22.57 16.07 -10.23
CA CYS A 405 22.69 16.67 -11.55
C CYS A 405 21.91 17.98 -11.69
N LEU A 406 21.04 18.32 -10.73
CA LEU A 406 20.29 19.58 -10.73
C LEU A 406 21.08 20.67 -9.99
N PRO A 407 21.18 21.89 -10.52
CA PRO A 407 21.87 23.00 -9.87
C PRO A 407 21.01 23.64 -8.76
N PHE A 408 20.35 22.83 -7.94
CA PHE A 408 19.39 23.28 -6.91
C PHE A 408 19.59 22.53 -5.60
N THR A 409 19.29 23.19 -4.49
CA THR A 409 19.26 22.55 -3.18
C THR A 409 18.09 21.57 -3.07
N THR A 410 18.23 20.53 -2.23
CA THR A 410 17.16 19.55 -1.98
C THR A 410 15.85 20.22 -1.56
N SER A 411 15.93 21.26 -0.73
CA SER A 411 14.78 22.05 -0.28
C SER A 411 14.05 22.76 -1.43
N GLN A 412 14.79 23.32 -2.39
CA GLN A 412 14.21 23.94 -3.58
C GLN A 412 13.53 22.90 -4.49
N VAL A 413 14.16 21.75 -4.68
CA VAL A 413 13.61 20.66 -5.51
C VAL A 413 12.33 20.09 -4.90
N ILE A 414 12.32 19.78 -3.60
CA ILE A 414 11.13 19.28 -2.89
C ILE A 414 10.01 20.31 -2.94
N SER A 415 10.33 21.60 -2.73
CA SER A 415 9.33 22.67 -2.80
C SER A 415 8.72 22.78 -4.19
N ALA A 416 9.54 22.79 -5.24
CA ALA A 416 9.08 22.86 -6.62
C ALA A 416 8.19 21.67 -7.00
N ALA A 417 8.61 20.44 -6.66
CA ALA A 417 7.84 19.23 -6.93
C ALA A 417 6.54 19.14 -6.09
N SER A 418 6.43 19.91 -5.02
CA SER A 418 5.22 19.96 -4.16
C SER A 418 4.22 21.04 -4.57
N VAL A 419 4.56 21.96 -5.48
CA VAL A 419 3.67 23.07 -5.88
C VAL A 419 2.34 22.57 -6.46
N VAL A 420 2.39 21.67 -7.45
CA VAL A 420 1.18 21.18 -8.13
C VAL A 420 0.26 20.41 -7.16
N PRO A 421 0.76 19.42 -6.37
CA PRO A 421 -0.04 18.79 -5.32
C PRO A 421 -0.56 19.78 -4.27
N ALA A 422 0.21 20.80 -3.89
CA ALA A 422 -0.22 21.80 -2.91
C ALA A 422 -1.38 22.66 -3.45
N VAL A 423 -1.32 23.08 -4.71
CA VAL A 423 -2.44 23.79 -5.37
C VAL A 423 -3.68 22.89 -5.40
N ALA A 424 -3.51 21.60 -5.75
CA ALA A 424 -4.61 20.63 -5.74
C ALA A 424 -5.21 20.46 -4.33
N ALA A 425 -4.38 20.43 -3.29
CA ALA A 425 -4.82 20.35 -1.90
C ALA A 425 -5.57 21.61 -1.45
N VAL A 426 -5.14 22.81 -1.88
CA VAL A 426 -5.85 24.07 -1.59
C VAL A 426 -7.20 24.13 -2.29
N VAL A 427 -7.27 23.74 -3.57
CA VAL A 427 -8.55 23.66 -4.30
C VAL A 427 -9.50 22.67 -3.62
N TRP A 428 -8.98 21.52 -3.20
CA TRP A 428 -9.75 20.54 -2.43
C TRP A 428 -10.22 21.12 -1.08
N ALA A 429 -9.36 21.85 -0.37
CA ALA A 429 -9.71 22.50 0.89
C ALA A 429 -10.89 23.45 0.70
N ILE A 430 -10.82 24.33 -0.31
CA ILE A 430 -11.89 25.28 -0.63
C ILE A 430 -13.21 24.56 -0.89
N ALA A 431 -13.18 23.46 -1.65
CA ALA A 431 -14.37 22.66 -1.96
C ALA A 431 -15.00 21.99 -0.72
N VAL A 432 -14.21 21.78 0.34
CA VAL A 432 -14.60 21.02 1.53
C VAL A 432 -14.92 21.90 2.75
N ILE A 433 -14.48 23.17 2.78
CA ILE A 433 -14.82 24.12 3.87
C ILE A 433 -16.32 24.13 4.19
N PRO A 434 -17.26 24.10 3.21
CA PRO A 434 -18.69 24.07 3.53
C PRO A 434 -19.11 22.83 4.35
N ALA A 435 -18.49 21.67 4.11
CA ALA A 435 -18.73 20.46 4.91
C ALA A 435 -18.36 20.65 6.39
N PHE A 436 -17.25 21.36 6.66
CA PHE A 436 -16.80 21.66 8.02
C PHE A 436 -17.62 22.74 8.71
N HIS A 437 -18.13 23.72 7.94
CA HIS A 437 -19.10 24.71 8.40
C HIS A 437 -20.41 24.04 8.83
N GLY A 438 -20.72 22.88 8.26
CA GLY A 438 -21.90 22.09 8.61
C GLY A 438 -22.97 22.09 7.53
N ILE A 439 -22.65 22.53 6.31
CA ILE A 439 -23.53 22.32 5.14
C ILE A 439 -23.66 20.81 4.94
N GLY A 440 -24.85 20.30 5.22
CA GLY A 440 -25.15 18.87 5.19
C GLY A 440 -24.97 18.11 6.50
N SER A 441 -24.90 18.81 7.63
CA SER A 441 -24.90 18.21 8.96
C SER A 441 -25.86 18.94 9.90
N ALA A 442 -26.28 18.29 10.99
CA ALA A 442 -27.14 18.89 12.01
C ALA A 442 -26.41 19.96 12.87
N THR A 443 -25.08 20.02 12.82
CA THR A 443 -24.26 20.94 13.62
C THR A 443 -23.55 21.96 12.74
N SER A 444 -23.90 23.24 12.89
CA SER A 444 -23.17 24.35 12.26
C SER A 444 -21.99 24.80 13.12
N ARG A 445 -20.89 25.18 12.47
CA ARG A 445 -19.70 25.80 13.08
C ARG A 445 -19.45 27.14 12.42
N PRO A 446 -18.92 28.15 13.14
CA PRO A 446 -18.61 29.42 12.51
C PRO A 446 -17.56 29.29 11.40
N TRP A 447 -17.62 30.18 10.39
CA TRP A 447 -16.83 30.09 9.17
C TRP A 447 -15.32 30.16 9.42
N ASP A 448 -14.88 30.94 10.40
CA ASP A 448 -13.50 31.03 10.85
C ASP A 448 -12.93 29.64 11.21
N ARG A 449 -13.65 28.86 12.03
CA ARG A 449 -13.25 27.51 12.43
C ARG A 449 -13.33 26.52 11.27
N ALA A 450 -14.35 26.65 10.42
CA ALA A 450 -14.51 25.80 9.24
C ALA A 450 -13.34 25.95 8.26
N ILE A 451 -12.91 27.19 8.01
CA ILE A 451 -11.73 27.50 7.18
C ILE A 451 -10.49 26.88 7.81
N MET A 452 -10.29 27.05 9.13
CA MET A 452 -9.14 26.45 9.82
C MET A 452 -9.14 24.92 9.73
N TYR A 453 -10.27 24.25 9.91
CA TYR A 453 -10.36 22.79 9.75
C TYR A 453 -10.09 22.33 8.32
N GLY A 454 -10.59 23.07 7.32
CA GLY A 454 -10.26 22.81 5.91
C GLY A 454 -8.76 22.91 5.66
N LEU A 455 -8.12 23.97 6.15
CA LEU A 455 -6.68 24.19 5.99
C LEU A 455 -5.84 23.15 6.75
N VAL A 456 -6.20 22.81 7.98
CA VAL A 456 -5.52 21.78 8.78
C VAL A 456 -5.64 20.40 8.11
N THR A 457 -6.82 20.08 7.58
CA THR A 457 -7.04 18.83 6.83
C THR A 457 -6.17 18.76 5.58
N ALA A 458 -6.13 19.86 4.82
CA ALA A 458 -5.32 19.96 3.61
C ALA A 458 -3.81 19.89 3.91
N ALA A 459 -3.37 20.57 4.96
CA ALA A 459 -1.98 20.54 5.41
C ALA A 459 -1.57 19.14 5.91
N GLY A 460 -2.43 18.48 6.69
CA GLY A 460 -2.24 17.10 7.13
C GLY A 460 -2.13 16.12 5.96
N GLY A 461 -3.06 16.21 5.00
CA GLY A 461 -3.06 15.38 3.80
C GLY A 461 -1.82 15.61 2.92
N LEU A 462 -1.43 16.86 2.72
CA LEU A 462 -0.24 17.22 1.94
C LEU A 462 1.05 16.75 2.62
N ALA A 463 1.23 17.03 3.91
CA ALA A 463 2.41 16.62 4.69
C ALA A 463 2.51 15.09 4.78
N GLY A 464 1.39 14.41 5.00
CA GLY A 464 1.31 12.95 5.00
C GLY A 464 1.73 12.35 3.65
N ALA A 465 1.22 12.91 2.54
CA ALA A 465 1.58 12.47 1.20
C ALA A 465 3.05 12.72 0.85
N ILE A 466 3.61 13.89 1.21
CA ILE A 466 5.04 14.19 1.01
C ILE A 466 5.90 13.18 1.77
N ARG A 467 5.57 12.91 3.03
CA ARG A 467 6.33 11.97 3.86
C ARG A 467 6.23 10.53 3.37
N TRP A 468 5.05 10.11 2.93
CA TRP A 468 4.83 8.78 2.37
C TRP A 468 5.63 8.60 1.07
N VAL A 469 5.59 9.59 0.16
CA VAL A 469 6.29 9.51 -1.12
C VAL A 469 7.81 9.59 -0.98
N SER A 470 8.29 10.41 -0.05
CA SER A 470 9.71 10.59 0.23
C SER A 470 10.31 9.45 1.07
N ALA A 471 9.51 8.43 1.41
CA ALA A 471 9.99 7.27 2.13
C ALA A 471 11.08 6.54 1.34
N LYS A 472 12.28 6.48 1.95
CA LYS A 472 13.42 5.72 1.42
C LYS A 472 13.14 4.21 1.50
N PRO A 473 13.65 3.41 0.54
CA PRO A 473 13.57 1.95 0.59
C PRO A 473 14.28 1.41 1.83
N ALA A 474 13.90 0.21 2.26
CA ALA A 474 14.54 -0.46 3.38
C ALA A 474 16.01 -0.77 3.07
N ASP A 475 16.88 -0.52 4.05
CA ASP A 475 18.30 -0.80 3.96
C ASP A 475 18.61 -2.15 4.63
N TYR A 476 18.81 -3.18 3.82
CA TYR A 476 19.14 -4.53 4.27
C TYR A 476 20.61 -4.70 4.67
N SER A 477 21.45 -3.67 4.50
CA SER A 477 22.82 -3.66 5.03
C SER A 477 22.88 -3.24 6.51
N SER A 478 21.78 -2.69 7.04
CA SER A 478 21.68 -2.30 8.44
C SER A 478 21.52 -3.52 9.37
N PRO A 479 21.96 -3.43 10.64
CA PRO A 479 21.82 -4.54 11.59
C PRO A 479 20.36 -5.01 11.69
N MET A 480 20.15 -6.30 11.42
CA MET A 480 18.82 -6.90 11.42
C MET A 480 18.33 -7.12 12.85
N VAL A 481 17.11 -6.66 13.15
CA VAL A 481 16.47 -6.91 14.44
C VAL A 481 15.66 -8.19 14.34
N ALA A 482 15.92 -9.12 15.26
CA ALA A 482 15.14 -10.35 15.35
C ALA A 482 13.72 -10.04 15.81
N THR A 483 12.73 -10.41 15.00
CA THR A 483 11.31 -10.31 15.37
C THR A 483 10.62 -11.65 15.21
N GLN A 484 9.42 -11.78 15.77
CA GLN A 484 8.63 -13.01 15.69
C GLN A 484 8.28 -13.40 14.24
N ALA A 485 8.30 -12.44 13.31
CA ALA A 485 8.08 -12.67 11.88
C ALA A 485 9.39 -12.94 11.10
N GLY A 486 10.53 -13.03 11.79
CA GLY A 486 11.86 -13.14 11.19
C GLY A 486 12.75 -11.92 11.45
N ALA A 487 13.99 -11.98 10.98
CA ALA A 487 14.91 -10.86 11.07
C ALA A 487 14.46 -9.76 10.09
N MET A 488 14.23 -8.54 10.59
CA MET A 488 13.86 -7.40 9.75
C MET A 488 14.70 -6.14 10.05
N PRO A 489 15.01 -5.31 9.03
CA PRO A 489 15.67 -4.04 9.27
C PRO A 489 14.77 -3.11 10.10
N PRO A 490 15.30 -2.41 11.12
CA PRO A 490 14.49 -1.50 11.92
C PRO A 490 13.81 -0.39 11.09
N GLY A 491 14.45 0.08 10.01
CA GLY A 491 13.86 1.08 9.11
C GLY A 491 12.58 0.61 8.42
N LEU A 492 12.41 -0.70 8.25
CA LEU A 492 11.25 -1.33 7.62
C LEU A 492 10.02 -1.27 8.54
N MET A 493 10.21 -1.37 9.86
CA MET A 493 9.12 -1.24 10.86
C MET A 493 8.43 0.13 10.81
N PHE A 494 9.23 1.19 10.67
CA PHE A 494 8.70 2.56 10.65
C PHE A 494 8.09 2.96 9.32
N ASN A 495 8.36 2.23 8.23
CA ASN A 495 7.79 2.51 6.92
C ASN A 495 6.26 2.35 6.89
N LEU A 496 5.70 1.44 7.69
CA LEU A 496 4.26 1.21 7.77
C LEU A 496 3.49 2.45 8.27
N ILE A 497 4.10 3.24 9.15
CA ILE A 497 3.47 4.39 9.81
C ILE A 497 3.76 5.71 9.06
N ARG A 498 4.71 5.71 8.11
CA ARG A 498 5.10 6.94 7.40
C ARG A 498 3.92 7.57 6.67
N GLY A 499 3.71 8.85 6.92
CA GLY A 499 2.64 9.65 6.34
C GLY A 499 1.42 9.71 7.25
N PHE A 500 1.00 8.57 7.82
CA PHE A 500 -0.05 8.51 8.84
C PHE A 500 0.34 9.26 10.11
N ASP A 501 1.61 9.19 10.49
CA ASP A 501 2.17 9.96 11.61
C ASP A 501 2.03 11.47 11.43
N MET A 502 2.25 12.02 10.23
CA MET A 502 2.10 13.47 10.01
C MET A 502 0.64 13.90 10.10
N VAL A 503 -0.28 13.08 9.57
CA VAL A 503 -1.72 13.34 9.71
C VAL A 503 -2.09 13.33 11.18
N ALA A 504 -1.67 12.32 11.95
CA ALA A 504 -1.93 12.26 13.37
C ALA A 504 -1.37 13.48 14.11
N VAL A 505 -0.08 13.79 13.94
CA VAL A 505 0.58 14.93 14.61
C VAL A 505 -0.11 16.26 14.32
N ILE A 506 -0.53 16.50 13.08
CA ILE A 506 -1.20 17.75 12.68
C ILE A 506 -2.65 17.81 13.18
N THR A 507 -3.37 16.69 13.20
CA THR A 507 -4.82 16.66 13.49
C THR A 507 -5.16 16.34 14.95
N ILE A 508 -4.24 15.77 15.73
CA ILE A 508 -4.42 15.44 17.16
C ILE A 508 -4.93 16.64 17.98
N PRO A 509 -4.40 17.86 17.86
CA PRO A 509 -4.91 18.99 18.64
C PRO A 509 -6.41 19.24 18.40
N VAL A 510 -6.87 19.09 17.15
CA VAL A 510 -8.30 19.21 16.81
C VAL A 510 -9.11 18.09 17.46
N VAL A 511 -8.59 16.86 17.46
CA VAL A 511 -9.25 15.71 18.11
C VAL A 511 -9.38 15.91 19.62
N LEU A 512 -8.35 16.50 20.25
CA LEU A 512 -8.32 16.83 21.68
C LEU A 512 -9.13 18.10 22.03
N GLY A 513 -9.75 18.76 21.06
CA GLY A 513 -10.53 19.98 21.26
C GLY A 513 -9.69 21.24 21.52
N TRP A 514 -8.39 21.22 21.20
CA TRP A 514 -7.52 22.37 21.32
C TRP A 514 -7.77 23.39 20.21
N SER A 515 -7.19 24.59 20.36
CA SER A 515 -7.28 25.64 19.34
C SER A 515 -6.71 25.15 18.00
N PRO A 516 -7.43 25.33 16.87
CA PRO A 516 -6.96 24.95 15.53
C PRO A 516 -5.63 25.61 15.14
N TRP A 517 -5.32 26.77 15.74
CA TRP A 517 -4.06 27.47 15.55
C TRP A 517 -2.84 26.64 15.96
N VAL A 518 -2.99 25.76 16.95
CA VAL A 518 -1.92 24.83 17.35
C VAL A 518 -1.62 23.86 16.21
N SER A 519 -2.64 23.31 15.57
CA SER A 519 -2.49 22.45 14.39
C SER A 519 -1.87 23.18 13.20
N VAL A 520 -2.24 24.44 12.97
CA VAL A 520 -1.62 25.27 11.92
C VAL A 520 -0.13 25.50 12.21
N PHE A 521 0.22 25.85 13.45
CA PHE A 521 1.63 26.01 13.85
C PHE A 521 2.42 24.71 13.66
N ILE A 522 1.88 23.58 14.11
CA ILE A 522 2.49 22.26 13.93
C ILE A 522 2.66 21.95 12.44
N ALA A 523 1.66 22.25 11.60
CA ALA A 523 1.75 22.03 10.17
C ALA A 523 2.89 22.85 9.52
N VAL A 524 3.09 24.11 9.92
CA VAL A 524 4.21 24.93 9.44
C VAL A 524 5.55 24.33 9.84
N VAL A 525 5.70 23.90 11.09
CA VAL A 525 6.93 23.25 11.58
C VAL A 525 7.20 21.94 10.84
N VAL A 526 6.17 21.09 10.69
CA VAL A 526 6.26 19.82 9.97
C VAL A 526 6.63 20.04 8.50
N PHE A 527 6.02 21.02 7.83
CA PHE A 527 6.33 21.32 6.43
C PHE A 527 7.77 21.85 6.27
N GLY A 528 8.22 22.72 7.18
CA GLY A 528 9.62 23.15 7.24
C GLY A 528 10.58 21.99 7.40
N PHE A 529 10.28 21.04 8.30
CA PHE A 529 11.06 19.84 8.52
C PHE A 529 11.10 18.91 7.29
N LEU A 530 9.95 18.66 6.65
CA LEU A 530 9.86 17.84 5.44
C LEU A 530 10.62 18.48 4.26
N ARG A 531 10.55 19.81 4.13
CA ARG A 531 11.28 20.56 3.10
C ARG A 531 12.80 20.47 3.27
N MET A 532 13.30 20.37 4.49
CA MET A 532 14.73 20.14 4.76
C MET A 532 15.19 18.70 4.45
N GLY A 533 14.30 17.82 3.97
CA GLY A 533 14.61 16.42 3.64
C GLY A 533 14.45 15.46 4.81
N GLY A 534 13.94 15.95 5.95
CA GLY A 534 13.84 15.21 7.22
C GLY A 534 15.19 14.89 7.85
N MET A 535 15.26 14.78 9.18
CA MET A 535 16.44 14.22 9.84
C MET A 535 16.61 12.75 9.45
N ASN A 536 17.52 12.49 8.53
CA ASN A 536 17.97 11.14 8.23
C ASN A 536 18.99 10.73 9.29
N GLN A 537 18.74 9.62 9.99
CA GLN A 537 19.73 9.05 10.91
C GLN A 537 21.05 8.71 10.20
N GLN A 538 20.99 8.35 8.92
CA GLN A 538 22.16 8.12 8.06
C GLN A 538 22.90 9.43 7.77
N ASP A 539 22.23 10.47 7.27
CA ASP A 539 22.90 11.76 7.03
C ASP A 539 23.41 12.38 8.36
N LEU A 540 22.73 12.16 9.49
CA LEU A 540 23.22 12.53 10.82
C LEU A 540 24.42 11.68 11.26
N ALA A 541 24.47 10.39 10.91
CA ALA A 541 25.60 9.52 11.17
C ALA A 541 26.80 9.90 10.29
N GLU A 542 26.59 10.16 9.00
CA GLU A 542 27.58 10.69 8.06
C GLU A 542 28.10 12.06 8.54
N MET A 543 27.23 12.99 8.94
CA MET A 543 27.64 14.27 9.53
C MET A 543 28.36 14.09 10.87
N ARG A 544 27.97 13.10 11.69
CA ARG A 544 28.70 12.77 12.93
C ARG A 544 30.07 12.19 12.63
N GLU A 545 30.20 11.33 11.62
CA GLU A 545 31.47 10.78 11.17
C GLU A 545 32.37 11.86 10.57
N GLU A 546 31.83 12.73 9.73
CA GLU A 546 32.55 13.88 9.15
C GLU A 546 32.98 14.88 10.23
N SER A 547 32.09 15.25 11.15
CA SER A 547 32.46 16.11 12.27
C SER A 547 33.47 15.45 13.21
N GLN A 548 33.38 14.13 13.44
CA GLN A 548 34.40 13.39 14.19
C GLN A 548 35.74 13.35 13.45
N ARG A 549 35.75 13.21 12.12
CA ARG A 549 36.97 13.30 11.30
C ARG A 549 37.58 14.70 11.37
N GLN A 550 36.78 15.75 11.20
CA GLN A 550 37.23 17.14 11.34
C GLN A 550 37.76 17.43 12.74
N LEU A 551 37.10 16.92 13.80
CA LEU A 551 37.59 17.03 15.17
C LEU A 551 38.88 16.24 15.39
N ALA A 552 39.06 15.10 14.73
CA ALA A 552 40.28 14.31 14.79
C ALA A 552 41.43 14.99 14.04
N GLU A 553 41.17 15.55 12.85
CA GLU A 553 42.10 16.36 12.07
C GLU A 553 42.51 17.61 12.85
N ALA A 554 41.57 18.37 13.40
CA ALA A 554 41.85 19.52 14.26
C ALA A 554 42.66 19.14 15.52
N ARG A 555 42.39 17.95 16.11
CA ARG A 555 43.20 17.43 17.23
C ARG A 555 44.62 17.02 16.78
N GLN A 556 44.79 16.52 15.56
CA GLN A 556 46.09 16.19 15.00
C GLN A 556 46.88 17.44 14.65
N GLU A 557 46.26 18.46 14.05
CA GLU A 557 46.86 19.78 13.81
C GLU A 557 47.27 20.47 15.11
N ALA A 558 46.40 20.44 16.13
CA ALA A 558 46.72 20.96 17.46
C ALA A 558 47.86 20.20 18.16
N ARG A 559 48.06 18.91 17.82
CA ARG A 559 49.22 18.13 18.28
C ARG A 559 50.48 18.38 17.43
N GLY A 560 50.34 18.66 16.14
CA GLY A 560 51.44 19.03 15.24
C GLY A 560 52.06 20.39 15.57
N GLY A 561 51.27 21.34 16.10
CA GLY A 561 51.75 22.65 16.55
C GLY A 561 52.58 22.65 17.84
N LYS A 562 52.71 21.52 18.54
CA LYS A 562 53.55 21.39 19.74
C LYS A 562 54.45 20.16 19.63
N VAL A 563 55.64 20.33 19.02
CA VAL A 563 56.97 19.88 19.48
C VAL A 563 57.97 19.99 18.32
N GLU A 564 58.65 21.14 18.20
CA GLU A 564 60.02 21.20 17.69
C GLU A 564 60.96 21.35 18.90
N LYS A 565 61.43 20.22 19.45
CA LYS A 565 62.48 20.26 20.48
C LYS A 565 63.84 20.28 19.79
N LYS A 566 64.37 21.48 19.54
CA LYS A 566 65.80 21.72 19.20
C LYS A 566 66.71 20.93 20.16
N VAL A 567 67.63 20.14 19.59
CA VAL A 567 68.67 19.42 20.33
C VAL A 567 69.98 20.17 20.11
N ILE A 568 70.50 20.82 21.15
CA ILE A 568 71.78 21.54 21.10
C ILE A 568 72.88 20.55 21.54
N GLU A 569 73.64 19.98 20.61
CA GLU A 569 74.82 19.19 20.96
C GLU A 569 75.88 20.04 21.68
N ARG A 570 76.26 19.64 22.89
CA ARG A 570 77.48 20.10 23.56
C ARG A 570 78.63 19.17 23.18
N LYS A 571 79.65 19.69 22.48
CA LYS A 571 80.97 19.06 22.36
C LYS A 571 81.56 18.83 23.77
N ARG A 572 81.98 17.60 24.07
CA ARG A 572 82.97 17.31 25.13
C ARG A 572 84.36 17.41 24.51
N ARG A 573 85.34 17.83 25.33
CA ARG A 573 86.75 18.08 25.00
C ARG A 573 87.36 17.09 24.04
#